data_AF-A0A0J7HYD0-F1
#
_entry.id   AF-A0A0J7HYD0-F1
#
_cell.length_a   1.000
_cell.length_b   1.000
_cell.length_c   1.000
_cell.angle_alpha   90.00
_cell.angle_beta   90.00
_cell.angle_gamma   90.00
#
_symmetry.space_group_name_H-M   'P 1'
#
loop_
_entity.id
_entity.type
_entity.pdbx_description
1 polymer ?
#
loop_
_entity_poly.entity_id
_entity_poly.type
_entity_poly.pdbx_seq_one_letter_code
_entity_poly.pdbx_strand_id
1 'polypeptide(L)'
;MGLANAQKTAKVNSQHGTTKQVDKHLEIDGIGHNNSYTLDGGSAEISGGNNTIAINGYADKLEVSGTDNTVYIDKVARIILEGGNNKVFYKSSPTKTGKPGVAITGVGNSVNKK
;
A
#
# COMPACT_ATOMS: atom_id res chain seq x y z
N MET A 1 -13.00 -32.75 16.02
CA MET A 1 -11.64 -32.18 15.77
C MET A 1 -11.67 -31.52 14.41
N GLY A 2 -11.31 -30.24 14.30
CA GLY A 2 -11.20 -29.54 13.01
C GLY A 2 -11.66 -28.09 13.08
N LEU A 3 -10.89 -27.22 13.74
CA LEU A 3 -11.03 -25.77 13.61
C LEU A 3 -10.25 -25.36 12.36
N ALA A 4 -10.94 -25.18 11.24
CA ALA A 4 -10.36 -24.53 10.07
C ALA A 4 -10.28 -23.03 10.36
N ASN A 5 -9.10 -22.56 10.78
CA ASN A 5 -8.79 -21.14 10.79
C ASN A 5 -8.85 -20.62 9.35
N ALA A 6 -9.97 -20.03 8.99
CA ALA A 6 -10.10 -19.24 7.78
C ALA A 6 -9.23 -18.00 7.94
N GLN A 7 -7.95 -18.08 7.53
CA GLN A 7 -7.23 -16.90 7.10
C GLN A 7 -8.09 -16.26 6.01
N LYS A 8 -8.66 -15.11 6.34
CA LYS A 8 -9.59 -14.35 5.50
C LYS A 8 -8.84 -13.80 4.29
N THR A 9 -8.51 -14.66 3.33
CA THR A 9 -8.05 -14.27 2.00
C THR A 9 -9.26 -13.75 1.23
N ALA A 10 -9.63 -12.49 1.46
CA ALA A 10 -10.60 -11.81 0.61
C ALA A 10 -9.93 -11.54 -0.74
N LYS A 11 -9.85 -12.57 -1.61
CA LYS A 11 -9.69 -12.36 -3.05
C LYS A 11 -10.99 -11.73 -3.55
N VAL A 12 -11.09 -10.42 -3.44
CA VAL A 12 -12.17 -9.69 -4.08
C VAL A 12 -11.77 -9.56 -5.54
N ASN A 13 -12.24 -10.49 -6.38
CA ASN A 13 -12.24 -10.31 -7.82
C ASN A 13 -13.15 -9.13 -8.14
N SER A 14 -12.58 -7.94 -8.07
CA SER A 14 -13.23 -6.70 -8.47
C SER A 14 -12.93 -6.51 -9.95
N GLN A 15 -13.81 -5.79 -10.66
CA GLN A 15 -13.62 -5.37 -12.06
C GLN A 15 -12.27 -4.65 -12.33
N HIS A 16 -11.57 -4.30 -11.24
CA HIS A 16 -10.34 -3.51 -11.14
C HIS A 16 -9.08 -4.35 -10.85
N GLY A 17 -9.17 -5.66 -10.63
CA GLY A 17 -8.01 -6.54 -10.41
C GLY A 17 -8.12 -7.45 -9.18
N THR A 18 -6.97 -7.83 -8.61
CA THR A 18 -6.89 -8.71 -7.44
C THR A 18 -6.40 -7.99 -6.19
N THR A 19 -6.96 -8.37 -5.05
CA THR A 19 -6.53 -7.89 -3.74
C THR A 19 -6.32 -9.10 -2.86
N LYS A 20 -5.17 -9.21 -2.21
CA LYS A 20 -4.88 -10.28 -1.26
C LYS A 20 -4.36 -9.64 0.02
N GLN A 21 -5.01 -9.97 1.12
CA GLN A 21 -4.49 -9.64 2.43
C GLN A 21 -4.26 -10.94 3.17
N VAL A 22 -3.01 -11.23 3.49
CA VAL A 22 -2.59 -12.43 4.21
C VAL A 22 -1.77 -11.96 5.41
N ASP A 23 -2.29 -12.19 6.61
CA ASP A 23 -1.68 -11.72 7.86
C ASP A 23 -1.39 -10.21 7.84
N LYS A 24 -0.10 -9.85 7.77
CA LYS A 24 0.43 -8.47 7.76
C LYS A 24 0.90 -8.03 6.37
N HIS A 25 0.55 -8.78 5.33
CA HIS A 25 0.92 -8.49 3.96
C HIS A 25 -0.33 -8.15 3.14
N LEU A 26 -0.33 -6.97 2.52
CA LEU A 26 -1.37 -6.50 1.61
C LEU A 26 -0.79 -6.40 0.21
N GLU A 27 -1.32 -7.17 -0.73
CA GLU A 27 -1.00 -7.15 -2.15
C GLU A 27 -2.24 -6.68 -2.91
N ILE A 28 -2.07 -5.63 -3.70
CA ILE A 28 -3.11 -5.08 -4.58
C ILE A 28 -2.51 -5.06 -5.96
N ASP A 29 -3.16 -5.70 -6.91
CA ASP A 29 -2.74 -5.73 -8.30
C ASP A 29 -3.92 -5.37 -9.20
N GLY A 30 -3.71 -4.47 -10.16
CA GLY A 30 -4.69 -4.11 -11.18
C GLY A 30 -4.85 -2.61 -11.36
N ILE A 31 -6.00 -2.20 -11.91
CA ILE A 31 -6.28 -0.82 -12.30
C ILE A 31 -7.59 -0.30 -11.74
N GLY A 32 -7.60 0.94 -11.24
CA GLY A 32 -8.83 1.59 -10.77
C GLY A 32 -9.34 1.11 -9.40
N HIS A 33 -8.50 0.47 -8.58
CA HIS A 33 -8.87 0.13 -7.21
C HIS A 33 -9.16 1.39 -6.39
N ASN A 34 -10.26 1.43 -5.65
CA ASN A 34 -10.61 2.56 -4.78
C ASN A 34 -11.09 2.08 -3.42
N ASN A 35 -10.21 1.40 -2.70
CA ASN A 35 -10.54 0.68 -1.48
C ASN A 35 -9.67 1.14 -0.30
N SER A 36 -10.22 0.97 0.89
CA SER A 36 -9.55 1.24 2.17
C SER A 36 -9.24 -0.07 2.89
N TYR A 37 -8.03 -0.19 3.41
CA TYR A 37 -7.50 -1.33 4.13
C TYR A 37 -6.99 -0.90 5.50
N THR A 38 -6.88 -1.86 6.41
CA THR A 38 -6.27 -1.65 7.73
C THR A 38 -5.06 -2.56 7.84
N LEU A 39 -3.92 -1.98 8.21
CA LEU A 39 -2.66 -2.69 8.38
C LEU A 39 -2.09 -2.36 9.76
N ASP A 40 -1.58 -3.37 10.46
CA ASP A 40 -0.95 -3.20 11.79
C ASP A 40 0.49 -3.76 11.76
N GLY A 41 1.27 -3.21 10.84
CA GLY A 41 2.62 -3.65 10.47
C GLY A 41 2.63 -4.59 9.27
N GLY A 42 3.84 -4.90 8.83
CA GLY A 42 4.19 -5.71 7.66
C GLY A 42 4.38 -4.89 6.39
N SER A 43 3.98 -5.45 5.24
CA SER A 43 4.25 -4.88 3.92
C SER A 43 2.98 -4.69 3.09
N ALA A 44 2.87 -3.54 2.44
CA ALA A 44 1.84 -3.24 1.46
C ALA A 44 2.50 -3.08 0.08
N GLU A 45 2.01 -3.82 -0.90
CA GLU A 45 2.47 -3.83 -2.28
C GLU A 45 1.28 -3.49 -3.17
N ILE A 46 1.38 -2.39 -3.91
CA ILE A 46 0.35 -1.91 -4.83
C ILE A 46 0.97 -1.90 -6.22
N SER A 47 0.46 -2.73 -7.11
CA SER A 47 0.88 -2.84 -8.51
C SER A 47 -0.24 -2.48 -9.47
N GLY A 48 0.12 -1.84 -10.59
CA GLY A 48 -0.78 -1.49 -11.68
C GLY A 48 -0.99 0.03 -11.79
N GLY A 49 -2.20 0.50 -12.07
CA GLY A 49 -2.38 1.93 -12.35
C GLY A 49 -3.74 2.54 -12.05
N ASN A 50 -3.73 3.85 -11.80
CA ASN A 50 -4.92 4.61 -11.43
C ASN A 50 -5.60 4.08 -10.15
N ASN A 51 -4.82 3.52 -9.22
CA ASN A 51 -5.33 2.98 -7.96
C ASN A 51 -5.33 4.06 -6.87
N THR A 52 -6.43 4.18 -6.13
CA THR A 52 -6.59 5.04 -4.95
C THR A 52 -6.74 4.17 -3.71
N ILE A 53 -5.68 3.99 -2.95
CA ILE A 53 -5.65 3.09 -1.79
C ILE A 53 -5.50 3.89 -0.50
N ALA A 54 -6.34 3.60 0.49
CA ALA A 54 -6.17 4.12 1.85
C ALA A 54 -5.76 3.01 2.80
N ILE A 55 -4.70 3.21 3.59
CA ILE A 55 -4.16 2.26 4.55
C ILE A 55 -4.21 2.92 5.93
N ASN A 56 -5.14 2.47 6.75
CA ASN A 56 -5.29 2.94 8.12
C ASN A 56 -4.39 2.10 9.02
N GLY A 57 -3.61 2.76 9.87
CA GLY A 57 -2.66 2.08 10.77
C GLY A 57 -1.19 2.20 10.35
N TYR A 58 -0.47 1.09 10.35
CA TYR A 58 0.99 1.05 10.22
C TYR A 58 1.46 0.08 9.14
N ALA A 59 2.41 0.48 8.30
CA ALA A 59 3.18 -0.42 7.44
C ALA A 59 4.69 -0.21 7.61
N ASP A 60 5.43 -1.32 7.72
CA ASP A 60 6.90 -1.28 7.74
C ASP A 60 7.43 -0.95 6.34
N LYS A 61 6.85 -1.56 5.30
CA LYS A 61 7.20 -1.32 3.89
C LYS A 61 5.94 -1.01 3.08
N LEU A 62 5.96 0.09 2.35
CA LEU A 62 4.98 0.41 1.32
C LEU A 62 5.69 0.45 -0.03
N GLU A 63 5.25 -0.38 -0.96
CA GLU A 63 5.78 -0.46 -2.32
C GLU A 63 4.64 -0.17 -3.30
N VAL A 64 4.87 0.76 -4.21
CA VAL A 64 3.87 1.20 -5.18
C VAL A 64 4.51 1.19 -6.56
N SER A 65 4.08 0.26 -7.39
CA SER A 65 4.64 -0.01 -8.70
C SER A 65 3.59 0.23 -9.80
N GLY A 66 3.97 0.98 -10.83
CA GLY A 66 3.15 1.29 -11.99
C GLY A 66 2.87 2.78 -12.15
N THR A 67 1.64 3.18 -12.53
CA THR A 67 1.36 4.57 -12.93
C THR A 67 0.10 5.21 -12.35
N ASP A 68 0.19 6.49 -11.96
CA ASP A 68 -0.93 7.28 -11.43
C ASP A 68 -1.62 6.67 -10.20
N ASN A 69 -0.85 5.94 -9.37
CA ASN A 69 -1.37 5.40 -8.11
C ASN A 69 -1.31 6.47 -7.01
N THR A 70 -2.39 6.59 -6.24
CA THR A 70 -2.47 7.46 -5.07
C THR A 70 -2.66 6.61 -3.82
N VAL A 71 -1.73 6.71 -2.86
CA VAL A 71 -1.79 5.94 -1.62
C VAL A 71 -1.81 6.88 -0.41
N TYR A 72 -2.74 6.65 0.50
CA TYR A 72 -2.84 7.32 1.79
C TYR A 72 -2.47 6.34 2.90
N ILE A 73 -1.57 6.71 3.81
CA ILE A 73 -1.20 5.87 4.95
C ILE A 73 -1.02 6.68 6.24
N ASP A 74 -1.47 6.17 7.38
CA ASP A 74 -1.27 6.88 8.65
C ASP A 74 0.20 6.85 9.08
N LYS A 75 0.78 5.66 9.26
CA LYS A 75 2.17 5.48 9.66
C LYS A 75 2.91 4.55 8.70
N VAL A 76 4.08 4.97 8.25
CA VAL A 76 4.92 4.16 7.37
C VAL A 76 6.41 4.31 7.68
N ALA A 77 7.16 3.22 7.70
CA ALA A 77 8.61 3.26 7.94
C ALA A 77 9.41 3.42 6.65
N ARG A 78 9.02 2.73 5.57
CA ARG A 78 9.67 2.83 4.26
C ARG A 78 8.66 2.89 3.13
N ILE A 79 8.90 3.77 2.15
CA ILE A 79 8.10 3.97 0.95
C ILE A 79 9.00 3.71 -0.26
N ILE A 80 8.55 2.89 -1.18
CA ILE A 80 9.22 2.57 -2.44
C ILE A 80 8.21 2.86 -3.55
N LEU A 81 8.58 3.73 -4.48
CA LEU A 81 7.77 4.14 -5.60
C LEU A 81 8.48 3.76 -6.88
N GLU A 82 7.86 2.94 -7.70
CA GLU A 82 8.40 2.49 -8.99
C GLU A 82 7.41 2.82 -10.11
N GLY A 83 7.92 3.39 -11.21
CA GLY A 83 7.11 3.77 -12.36
C GLY A 83 6.85 5.29 -12.43
N GLY A 84 5.62 5.70 -12.73
CA GLY A 84 5.30 7.08 -13.13
C GLY A 84 4.14 7.73 -12.37
N ASN A 85 4.26 9.00 -11.98
CA ASN A 85 3.15 9.79 -11.41
C ASN A 85 2.51 9.23 -10.12
N ASN A 86 3.20 8.38 -9.37
CA ASN A 86 2.65 7.81 -8.13
C ASN A 86 2.74 8.83 -6.99
N LYS A 87 1.67 8.97 -6.21
CA LYS A 87 1.55 9.92 -5.10
C LYS A 87 1.31 9.19 -3.80
N VAL A 88 2.21 9.35 -2.83
CA VAL A 88 2.05 8.79 -1.48
C VAL A 88 1.85 9.90 -0.48
N PHE A 89 0.81 9.79 0.33
CA PHE A 89 0.49 10.69 1.42
C PHE A 89 0.60 9.95 2.74
N TYR A 90 1.48 10.40 3.63
CA TYR A 90 1.65 9.77 4.95
C TYR A 90 1.44 10.77 6.09
N LYS A 91 0.89 10.35 7.23
CA LYS A 91 0.74 11.25 8.40
C LYS A 91 1.99 11.29 9.27
N SER A 92 2.58 10.14 9.57
CA SER A 92 3.77 10.04 10.41
C SER A 92 4.63 8.82 10.05
N SER A 93 5.80 8.72 10.67
CA SER A 93 6.72 7.59 10.50
C SER A 93 7.24 7.15 11.87
N PRO A 94 7.36 5.84 12.15
CA PRO A 94 7.90 5.33 13.40
C PRO A 94 9.44 5.41 13.46
N THR A 95 10.09 5.89 12.41
CA THR A 95 11.55 6.04 12.39
C THR A 95 11.98 7.07 13.43
N LYS A 96 13.19 6.89 14.00
CA LYS A 96 13.76 7.83 14.97
C LYS A 96 13.87 9.27 14.46
N THR A 97 13.91 9.45 13.13
CA THR A 97 14.00 10.75 12.46
C THR A 97 12.63 11.35 12.12
N GLY A 98 11.53 10.62 12.37
CA GLY A 98 10.17 11.03 12.03
C GLY A 98 9.90 11.11 10.53
N LYS A 99 10.79 10.56 9.70
CA LYS A 99 10.71 10.54 8.24
C LYS A 99 10.80 9.11 7.72
N PRO A 100 9.90 8.68 6.82
CA PRO A 100 10.04 7.38 6.20
C PRO A 100 11.27 7.35 5.30
N GLY A 101 11.88 6.18 5.16
CA GLY A 101 12.86 5.96 4.10
C GLY A 101 12.13 5.96 2.76
N VAL A 102 12.44 6.89 1.86
CA VAL A 102 11.77 6.99 0.55
C VAL A 102 12.75 6.58 -0.54
N ALA A 103 12.35 5.63 -1.38
CA ALA A 103 13.03 5.28 -2.62
C ALA A 103 12.09 5.58 -3.79
N ILE A 104 12.55 6.34 -4.77
CA ILE A 104 11.76 6.73 -5.95
C ILE A 104 12.52 6.30 -7.19
N THR A 105 11.89 5.47 -8.00
CA THR A 105 12.39 4.96 -9.28
C THR A 105 11.40 5.35 -10.38
N GLY A 106 11.87 6.08 -11.40
CA GLY A 106 11.03 6.59 -12.48
C GLY A 106 10.73 8.09 -12.35
N VAL A 107 9.62 8.56 -12.94
CA VAL A 107 9.36 10.00 -13.16
C VAL A 107 8.01 10.46 -12.60
N GLY A 108 7.94 11.69 -12.06
CA GLY A 108 6.67 12.27 -11.58
C GLY A 108 6.13 11.72 -10.26
N ASN A 109 6.84 10.77 -9.64
CA ASN A 109 6.49 10.23 -8.32
C ASN A 109 6.68 11.29 -7.22
N SER A 110 5.83 11.29 -6.20
CA SER A 110 5.85 12.28 -5.12
C SER A 110 5.43 11.67 -3.80
N VAL A 111 6.11 12.07 -2.72
CA VAL A 111 5.75 11.70 -1.36
C VAL A 111 5.51 12.95 -0.54
N ASN A 112 4.30 13.07 0.00
CA ASN A 112 3.87 14.22 0.79
C ASN A 112 3.46 13.79 2.19
N LYS A 113 3.76 14.62 3.18
CA LYS A 113 3.23 14.46 4.53
C LYS A 113 1.90 15.22 4.65
N LYS A 114 0.84 14.61 5.18
CA LYS A 114 -0.49 15.21 5.32
C LYS A 114 -1.10 15.02 6.69
#